data_AF-A0A0D9SAI6-F1
#
_entry.id   AF-A0A0D9SAI6-F1
#
_cell.length_a   1.000
_cell.length_b   1.000
_cell.length_c   1.000
_cell.angle_alpha   90.00
_cell.angle_beta   90.00
_cell.angle_gamma   90.00
#
_symmetry.space_group_name_H-M   'P 1'
#
loop_
_entity.id
_entity.type
_entity.pdbx_description
1 polymer ?
#
loop_
_entity_poly.entity_id
_entity_poly.type
_entity_poly.pdbx_seq_one_letter_code
_entity_poly.pdbx_strand_id
1 'polypeptide(L)'
;MSHPCPQVKPFNPSNPRVFFDVDIGGERVGQIVLELFADIVPKTAENFRALCTGEKGIGPTTGKPLHFKGCLFHQIIKKFMIQGGDFSNQKGTGGESIYDEKFEDENFHYKHDQERLLSMANAGRNTNGSQFFITTVPTPHLDGKHVVFGQVVKGIGGTRILENVEVKGEKPAKLCIIAECGELKEGDDWGIFPKDGSGGSHPDFPEDADIDLKDVDKILLITEDLKNIVNTFFKSQNWEMAIKKYAKVLRYVDSSKTVIETADRAKLQPIALSCVLNIGACKLKMSNWQRAIDSCSEALEIDPSNTKALYRRAQGWQGLKEYDQALADLKKAEEIAPEDKAIQAELLKVKQKIKSQKEKAKAVYAKMFA
;
A
#
# COMPACT_ATOMS: atom_id res chain seq x y z
N MET A 1 -27.94 21.18 12.24
CA MET A 1 -26.75 21.79 11.62
C MET A 1 -25.69 20.71 11.51
N SER A 2 -24.93 20.67 10.41
CA SER A 2 -23.85 19.69 10.23
C SER A 2 -22.54 20.20 10.84
N HIS A 3 -21.80 19.34 11.52
CA HIS A 3 -20.55 19.60 12.21
C HIS A 3 -19.36 19.01 11.45
N PRO A 4 -18.16 19.61 11.56
CA PRO A 4 -16.93 18.99 11.06
C PRO A 4 -16.68 17.64 11.73
N CYS A 5 -16.04 16.70 11.03
CA CYS A 5 -15.67 15.42 11.63
C CYS A 5 -14.53 15.57 12.64
N PRO A 6 -14.45 14.67 13.64
CA PRO A 6 -13.33 14.63 14.57
C PRO A 6 -11.97 14.48 13.88
N GLN A 7 -10.98 15.24 14.34
CA GLN A 7 -9.59 15.12 13.89
C GLN A 7 -8.79 14.12 14.75
N VAL A 8 -9.19 13.93 16.01
CA VAL A 8 -8.55 13.00 16.95
C VAL A 8 -9.03 11.57 16.68
N LYS A 9 -8.11 10.60 16.81
CA LYS A 9 -8.33 9.20 16.45
C LYS A 9 -7.79 8.26 17.55
N PRO A 10 -8.65 7.50 18.25
CA PRO A 10 -10.11 7.59 18.25
C PRO A 10 -10.60 8.93 18.85
N PHE A 11 -11.78 9.38 18.45
CA PHE A 11 -12.39 10.60 18.99
C PHE A 11 -12.94 10.38 20.40
N ASN A 12 -13.68 9.29 20.59
CA ASN A 12 -14.27 8.94 21.88
C ASN A 12 -13.78 7.53 22.29
N PRO A 13 -13.08 7.38 23.42
CA PRO A 13 -12.52 6.10 23.83
C PRO A 13 -13.59 5.04 24.15
N SER A 14 -14.84 5.44 24.40
CA SER A 14 -15.97 4.52 24.62
C SER A 14 -16.62 4.01 23.34
N ASN A 15 -16.29 4.59 22.18
CA ASN A 15 -16.86 4.16 20.91
C ASN A 15 -16.34 2.76 20.52
N PRO A 16 -17.20 1.90 19.94
CA PRO A 16 -16.78 0.60 19.43
C PRO A 16 -15.69 0.73 18.37
N ARG A 17 -14.73 -0.20 18.42
CA ARG A 17 -13.71 -0.37 17.39
C ARG A 17 -13.91 -1.69 16.70
N VAL A 18 -13.92 -1.68 15.37
CA VAL A 18 -14.04 -2.88 14.55
C VAL A 18 -12.91 -2.94 13.54
N PHE A 19 -12.62 -4.13 13.02
CA PHE A 19 -11.52 -4.31 12.08
C PHE A 19 -11.95 -5.10 10.84
N PHE A 20 -11.22 -4.86 9.75
CA PHE A 20 -11.21 -5.66 8.52
C PHE A 20 -9.79 -6.09 8.19
N ASP A 21 -9.53 -7.40 8.19
CA ASP A 21 -8.37 -7.96 7.49
C ASP A 21 -8.70 -8.04 6.00
N VAL A 22 -7.92 -7.36 5.16
CA VAL A 22 -8.19 -7.23 3.73
C VAL A 22 -7.22 -8.11 2.93
N ASP A 23 -7.78 -8.87 1.98
CA ASP A 23 -6.99 -9.57 0.95
C ASP A 23 -7.26 -8.97 -0.43
N ILE A 24 -6.22 -8.90 -1.26
CA ILE A 24 -6.31 -8.47 -2.66
C ILE A 24 -5.67 -9.54 -3.54
N GLY A 25 -6.46 -10.15 -4.41
CA GLY A 25 -6.00 -11.23 -5.29
C GLY A 25 -5.49 -12.46 -4.53
N GLY A 26 -6.01 -12.71 -3.31
CA GLY A 26 -5.61 -13.83 -2.46
C GLY A 26 -4.37 -13.56 -1.58
N GLU A 27 -3.81 -12.35 -1.61
CA GLU A 27 -2.72 -11.94 -0.70
C GLU A 27 -3.25 -10.99 0.38
N ARG A 28 -2.89 -11.24 1.65
CA ARG A 28 -3.14 -10.32 2.77
C ARG A 28 -2.41 -9.00 2.56
N VAL A 29 -3.16 -7.89 2.53
CA VAL A 29 -2.59 -6.54 2.36
C VAL A 29 -2.53 -5.72 3.65
N GLY A 30 -3.34 -6.05 4.64
CA GLY A 30 -3.29 -5.41 5.95
C GLY A 30 -4.62 -5.45 6.69
N GLN A 31 -4.61 -4.90 7.90
CA GLN A 31 -5.80 -4.71 8.73
C GLN A 31 -6.21 -3.24 8.71
N ILE A 32 -7.49 -2.95 8.53
CA ILE A 32 -8.11 -1.63 8.66
C ILE A 32 -8.90 -1.62 9.96
N VAL A 33 -8.65 -0.66 10.84
CA VAL A 33 -9.39 -0.49 12.11
C VAL A 33 -10.23 0.78 12.04
N LEU A 34 -11.51 0.63 12.37
CA LEU A 34 -12.55 1.64 12.26
C LEU A 34 -13.10 1.95 13.66
N GLU A 35 -13.19 3.22 13.99
CA GLU A 35 -14.02 3.71 15.10
C GLU A 35 -15.44 3.93 14.57
N LEU A 36 -16.45 3.50 15.33
CA LEU A 36 -17.86 3.72 15.03
C LEU A 36 -18.42 4.78 15.99
N PHE A 37 -19.05 5.83 15.47
CA PHE A 37 -19.56 6.97 16.24
C PHE A 37 -20.86 6.63 16.98
N ALA A 38 -20.84 5.63 17.86
CA ALA A 38 -22.00 5.15 18.60
C ALA A 38 -22.56 6.19 19.56
N ASP A 39 -21.76 7.16 19.98
CA ASP A 39 -22.17 8.33 20.74
C ASP A 39 -23.07 9.32 19.96
N ILE A 40 -23.01 9.30 18.62
CA ILE A 40 -23.76 10.21 17.73
C ILE A 40 -24.82 9.50 16.89
N VAL A 41 -24.51 8.31 16.38
CA VAL A 41 -25.37 7.48 15.52
C VAL A 41 -25.40 6.03 16.04
N PRO A 42 -25.95 5.79 17.25
CA PRO A 42 -25.93 4.48 17.89
C PRO A 42 -26.57 3.37 17.05
N LYS A 43 -27.66 3.64 16.30
CA LYS A 43 -28.30 2.60 15.47
C LYS A 43 -27.43 2.25 14.27
N THR A 44 -26.87 3.25 13.60
CA THR A 44 -26.00 3.04 12.43
C THR A 44 -24.70 2.32 12.84
N ALA A 45 -24.11 2.73 13.97
CA ALA A 45 -22.94 2.10 14.54
C ALA A 45 -23.20 0.65 14.96
N GLU A 46 -24.30 0.37 15.67
CA GLU A 46 -24.64 -0.99 16.11
C GLU A 46 -24.93 -1.92 14.94
N ASN A 47 -25.60 -1.44 13.89
CA ASN A 47 -25.77 -2.20 12.64
C ASN A 47 -24.42 -2.66 12.08
N PHE A 48 -23.48 -1.73 11.92
CA PHE A 48 -22.18 -2.06 11.36
C PHE A 48 -21.35 -2.96 12.28
N ARG A 49 -21.37 -2.71 13.59
CA ARG A 49 -20.65 -3.53 14.59
C ARG A 49 -21.12 -4.98 14.55
N ALA A 50 -22.43 -5.20 14.57
CA ALA A 50 -23.02 -6.54 14.54
C ALA A 50 -22.75 -7.26 13.20
N LEU A 51 -22.72 -6.52 12.08
CA LEU A 51 -22.31 -7.07 10.78
C LEU A 51 -20.80 -7.39 10.71
N CYS A 52 -19.95 -6.74 11.53
CA CYS A 52 -18.55 -7.15 11.68
C CYS A 52 -18.40 -8.44 12.49
N THR A 53 -19.24 -8.69 13.50
CA THR A 53 -19.15 -9.88 14.36
C THR A 53 -19.93 -11.08 13.82
N GLY A 54 -20.96 -10.84 13.01
CA GLY A 54 -21.87 -11.89 12.53
C GLY A 54 -22.86 -12.40 13.59
N GLU A 55 -22.95 -11.73 14.75
CA GLU A 55 -23.67 -12.25 15.92
C GLU A 55 -25.19 -12.35 15.74
N LYS A 56 -25.76 -11.68 14.74
CA LYS A 56 -27.20 -11.65 14.46
C LYS A 56 -27.67 -12.82 13.58
N GLY A 57 -26.77 -13.74 13.20
CA GLY A 57 -27.12 -14.97 12.50
C GLY A 57 -27.47 -14.75 11.03
N ILE A 58 -28.59 -15.32 10.58
CA ILE A 58 -29.01 -15.31 9.18
C ILE A 58 -30.03 -14.19 8.94
N GLY A 59 -29.78 -13.39 7.90
CA GLY A 59 -30.66 -12.32 7.50
C GLY A 59 -31.96 -12.86 6.88
N PRO A 60 -33.14 -12.34 7.28
CA PRO A 60 -34.43 -12.88 6.88
C PRO A 60 -34.74 -12.64 5.40
N THR A 61 -34.25 -11.54 4.81
CA THR A 61 -34.59 -11.15 3.43
C THR A 61 -33.65 -11.81 2.41
N THR A 62 -32.38 -11.94 2.75
CA THR A 62 -31.35 -12.48 1.86
C THR A 62 -31.09 -13.96 2.07
N GLY A 63 -31.47 -14.53 3.22
CA GLY A 63 -31.17 -15.91 3.61
C GLY A 63 -29.67 -16.17 3.81
N LYS A 64 -28.86 -15.13 3.99
CA LYS A 64 -27.40 -15.20 4.14
C LYS A 64 -26.95 -14.69 5.50
N PRO A 65 -25.77 -15.09 5.99
CA PRO A 65 -25.25 -14.57 7.26
C PRO A 65 -25.18 -13.04 7.24
N LEU A 66 -25.68 -12.40 8.30
CA LEU A 66 -25.52 -10.96 8.58
C LEU A 66 -24.08 -10.68 9.00
N HIS A 67 -23.13 -10.86 8.08
CA HIS A 67 -21.70 -10.86 8.38
C HIS A 67 -20.88 -10.36 7.17
N PHE A 68 -19.92 -9.46 7.43
CA PHE A 68 -19.03 -8.93 6.40
C PHE A 68 -17.89 -9.87 6.00
N LYS A 69 -17.60 -10.92 6.77
CA LYS A 69 -16.55 -11.87 6.42
C LYS A 69 -16.85 -12.51 5.06
N GLY A 70 -15.90 -12.37 4.14
CA GLY A 70 -16.00 -12.82 2.75
C GLY A 70 -16.67 -11.80 1.80
N CYS A 71 -17.09 -10.64 2.28
CA CYS A 71 -17.70 -9.60 1.46
C CYS A 71 -16.66 -8.86 0.60
N LEU A 72 -17.05 -8.51 -0.62
CA LEU A 72 -16.20 -7.79 -1.57
C LEU A 72 -16.32 -6.28 -1.45
N PHE A 73 -15.20 -5.59 -1.68
CA PHE A 73 -15.18 -4.21 -2.15
C PHE A 73 -15.49 -4.23 -3.64
N HIS A 74 -16.77 -4.06 -3.98
CA HIS A 74 -17.28 -4.29 -5.34
C HIS A 74 -17.22 -3.04 -6.23
N GLN A 75 -17.01 -1.85 -5.64
CA GLN A 75 -16.92 -0.58 -6.36
C GLN A 75 -15.81 0.28 -5.72
N ILE A 76 -14.81 0.65 -6.52
CA ILE A 76 -13.66 1.46 -6.11
C ILE A 76 -13.46 2.58 -7.12
N ILE A 77 -13.45 3.82 -6.62
CA ILE A 77 -13.24 5.02 -7.43
C ILE A 77 -12.09 5.81 -6.81
N LYS A 78 -10.94 5.79 -7.49
CA LYS A 78 -9.73 6.49 -7.04
C LYS A 78 -9.99 7.99 -6.89
N LYS A 79 -9.48 8.58 -5.81
CA LYS A 79 -9.73 9.96 -5.37
C LYS A 79 -11.21 10.25 -5.11
N PHE A 80 -11.93 9.26 -4.61
CA PHE A 80 -13.31 9.42 -4.18
C PHE A 80 -13.61 8.52 -2.97
N MET A 81 -13.80 7.22 -3.19
CA MET A 81 -14.19 6.27 -2.16
C MET A 81 -13.94 4.80 -2.55
N ILE A 82 -13.96 3.92 -1.55
CA ILE A 82 -14.00 2.46 -1.69
C ILE A 82 -15.29 1.92 -1.04
N GLN A 83 -16.10 1.16 -1.79
CA GLN A 83 -17.43 0.71 -1.37
C GLN A 83 -17.52 -0.82 -1.28
N GLY A 84 -18.18 -1.29 -0.21
CA GLY A 84 -18.37 -2.70 0.11
C GLY A 84 -19.71 -2.94 0.82
N GLY A 85 -19.82 -4.09 1.49
CA GLY A 85 -20.96 -4.42 2.36
C GLY A 85 -22.15 -5.10 1.69
N ASP A 86 -22.11 -5.38 0.38
CA ASP A 86 -23.10 -6.25 -0.27
C ASP A 86 -22.73 -7.73 -0.07
N PHE A 87 -22.90 -8.24 1.15
CA PHE A 87 -22.56 -9.63 1.48
C PHE A 87 -23.42 -10.66 0.72
N SER A 88 -24.55 -10.22 0.17
CA SER A 88 -25.52 -11.10 -0.48
C SER A 88 -25.24 -11.26 -1.99
N ASN A 89 -25.19 -10.18 -2.75
CA ASN A 89 -25.07 -10.21 -4.21
C ASN A 89 -23.66 -9.84 -4.68
N GLN A 90 -22.82 -9.31 -3.78
CA GLN A 90 -21.40 -8.99 -4.01
C GLN A 90 -21.17 -8.00 -5.16
N LYS A 91 -22.18 -7.19 -5.52
CA LYS A 91 -22.15 -6.32 -6.71
C LYS A 91 -22.91 -5.00 -6.57
N GLY A 92 -23.31 -4.63 -5.35
CA GLY A 92 -23.99 -3.39 -5.01
C GLY A 92 -25.51 -3.43 -5.10
N THR A 93 -26.10 -4.63 -5.26
CA THR A 93 -27.56 -4.80 -5.52
C THR A 93 -28.30 -5.49 -4.39
N GLY A 94 -27.62 -5.80 -3.29
CA GLY A 94 -28.21 -6.47 -2.14
C GLY A 94 -27.63 -5.98 -0.83
N GLY A 95 -27.63 -6.88 0.15
CA GLY A 95 -27.37 -6.58 1.54
C GLY A 95 -28.67 -6.23 2.28
N GLU A 96 -28.66 -6.40 3.59
CA GLU A 96 -29.74 -6.00 4.49
C GLU A 96 -29.15 -5.59 5.83
N SER A 97 -29.90 -4.82 6.62
CA SER A 97 -29.47 -4.40 7.95
C SER A 97 -29.77 -5.46 9.01
N ILE A 98 -29.29 -5.25 10.24
CA ILE A 98 -29.67 -6.10 11.37
C ILE A 98 -31.09 -5.85 11.89
N TYR A 99 -31.74 -4.79 11.41
CA TYR A 99 -33.06 -4.36 11.89
C TYR A 99 -34.18 -4.91 11.01
N ASP A 100 -33.98 -4.86 9.69
CA ASP A 100 -34.85 -5.33 8.60
C ASP A 100 -34.07 -5.18 7.27
N GLU A 101 -34.73 -5.28 6.10
CA GLU A 101 -34.11 -5.02 4.78
C GLU A 101 -33.39 -3.65 4.75
N LYS A 102 -34.05 -2.60 5.25
CA LYS A 102 -33.57 -1.20 5.26
C LYS A 102 -33.93 -0.50 6.57
N PHE A 103 -33.17 0.55 6.93
CA PHE A 103 -33.46 1.45 8.04
C PHE A 103 -33.27 2.93 7.67
N GLU A 104 -33.79 3.81 8.53
CA GLU A 104 -33.81 5.26 8.33
C GLU A 104 -32.41 5.92 8.35
N ASP A 105 -32.32 7.12 7.78
CA ASP A 105 -31.17 8.00 7.97
C ASP A 105 -31.21 8.55 9.41
N GLU A 106 -30.39 8.01 10.30
CA GLU A 106 -30.44 8.32 11.74
C GLU A 106 -30.20 9.81 12.02
N ASN A 107 -29.14 10.39 11.45
CA ASN A 107 -28.94 11.83 11.32
C ASN A 107 -27.82 12.14 10.30
N PHE A 108 -27.66 13.42 9.97
CA PHE A 108 -26.55 13.94 9.16
C PHE A 108 -25.67 14.88 9.99
N HIS A 109 -25.32 14.46 11.21
CA HIS A 109 -24.56 15.28 12.15
C HIS A 109 -23.19 15.67 11.60
N TYR A 110 -22.44 14.71 11.06
CA TYR A 110 -21.09 14.93 10.54
C TYR A 110 -21.04 15.17 9.03
N LYS A 111 -20.08 16.00 8.61
CA LYS A 111 -19.77 16.30 7.20
C LYS A 111 -18.79 15.30 6.62
N HIS A 112 -18.81 15.15 5.30
CA HIS A 112 -17.78 14.43 4.55
C HIS A 112 -16.59 15.35 4.22
N ASP A 113 -15.99 15.94 5.25
CA ASP A 113 -15.00 17.02 5.14
C ASP A 113 -13.54 16.53 5.10
N GLN A 114 -13.31 15.24 5.27
CA GLN A 114 -11.99 14.63 5.25
C GLN A 114 -11.99 13.23 4.58
N GLU A 115 -10.79 12.76 4.22
CA GLU A 115 -10.57 11.36 3.88
C GLU A 115 -10.79 10.45 5.11
N ARG A 116 -10.93 9.15 4.87
CA ARG A 116 -11.02 8.10 5.90
C ARG A 116 -12.29 8.14 6.74
N LEU A 117 -13.36 8.74 6.25
CA LEU A 117 -14.68 8.67 6.88
C LEU A 117 -15.43 7.44 6.41
N LEU A 118 -16.11 6.77 7.33
CA LEU A 118 -16.98 5.64 7.08
C LEU A 118 -18.44 6.14 7.01
N SER A 119 -19.13 5.83 5.92
CA SER A 119 -20.46 6.37 5.63
C SER A 119 -21.36 5.34 4.92
N MET A 120 -22.67 5.44 5.14
CA MET A 120 -23.64 4.49 4.61
C MET A 120 -23.88 4.70 3.12
N ALA A 121 -23.80 3.63 2.33
CA ALA A 121 -24.33 3.65 0.96
C ALA A 121 -25.85 3.44 1.00
N ASN A 122 -26.58 4.15 0.12
CA ASN A 122 -28.03 4.06 0.04
C ASN A 122 -28.53 4.32 -1.39
N ALA A 123 -29.80 4.04 -1.63
CA ALA A 123 -30.51 4.28 -2.88
C ALA A 123 -31.55 5.41 -2.74
N GLY A 124 -31.23 6.44 -1.95
CA GLY A 124 -32.13 7.52 -1.56
C GLY A 124 -32.43 7.51 -0.05
N ARG A 125 -33.24 8.49 0.39
CA ARG A 125 -33.56 8.69 1.81
C ARG A 125 -34.10 7.42 2.46
N ASN A 126 -33.63 7.14 3.67
CA ASN A 126 -34.09 6.03 4.52
C ASN A 126 -33.97 4.65 3.85
N THR A 127 -32.88 4.43 3.12
CA THR A 127 -32.62 3.13 2.46
C THR A 127 -31.28 2.52 2.86
N ASN A 128 -30.86 2.77 4.11
CA ASN A 128 -29.62 2.21 4.65
C ASN A 128 -29.78 0.70 4.87
N GLY A 129 -28.82 -0.10 4.40
CA GLY A 129 -28.78 -1.55 4.59
C GLY A 129 -27.48 -1.97 5.26
N SER A 130 -26.69 -2.80 4.59
CA SER A 130 -25.33 -3.18 5.02
C SER A 130 -24.21 -2.51 4.21
N GLN A 131 -24.52 -1.92 3.06
CA GLN A 131 -23.52 -1.33 2.19
C GLN A 131 -22.96 -0.03 2.78
N PHE A 132 -21.65 0.15 2.61
CA PHE A 132 -20.90 1.28 3.15
C PHE A 132 -19.82 1.70 2.17
N PHE A 133 -19.30 2.91 2.36
CA PHE A 133 -18.08 3.36 1.72
C PHE A 133 -17.12 4.02 2.70
N ILE A 134 -15.83 3.96 2.39
CA ILE A 134 -14.78 4.71 3.06
C ILE A 134 -14.28 5.79 2.10
N THR A 135 -14.31 7.05 2.52
CA THR A 135 -13.82 8.17 1.70
C THR A 135 -12.30 8.13 1.57
N THR A 136 -11.76 8.53 0.41
CA THR A 136 -10.31 8.70 0.21
C THR A 136 -9.92 10.16 -0.01
N VAL A 137 -10.91 11.05 -0.11
CA VAL A 137 -10.80 12.51 -0.15
C VAL A 137 -12.03 13.13 0.54
N PRO A 138 -12.04 14.44 0.84
CA PRO A 138 -13.28 15.13 1.22
C PRO A 138 -14.35 15.01 0.13
N THR A 139 -15.59 14.69 0.52
CA THR A 139 -16.72 14.46 -0.40
C THR A 139 -18.00 15.23 0.01
N PRO A 140 -17.94 16.57 0.17
CA PRO A 140 -19.03 17.37 0.73
C PRO A 140 -20.33 17.35 -0.08
N HIS A 141 -20.29 16.92 -1.34
CA HIS A 141 -21.48 16.74 -2.18
C HIS A 141 -22.39 15.57 -1.70
N LEU A 142 -21.90 14.75 -0.77
CA LEU A 142 -22.61 13.66 -0.09
C LEU A 142 -23.25 14.12 1.25
N ASP A 143 -22.95 15.33 1.72
CA ASP A 143 -23.54 15.88 2.96
C ASP A 143 -25.06 15.92 2.88
N GLY A 144 -25.73 15.47 3.95
CA GLY A 144 -27.19 15.43 4.03
C GLY A 144 -27.85 14.32 3.18
N LYS A 145 -27.04 13.43 2.58
CA LYS A 145 -27.51 12.31 1.76
C LYS A 145 -27.07 10.95 2.29
N HIS A 146 -25.88 10.89 2.89
CA HIS A 146 -25.30 9.67 3.46
C HIS A 146 -24.94 9.90 4.92
N VAL A 147 -25.28 8.93 5.78
CA VAL A 147 -24.99 9.00 7.21
C VAL A 147 -23.52 8.68 7.43
N VAL A 148 -22.72 9.67 7.88
CA VAL A 148 -21.36 9.44 8.36
C VAL A 148 -21.43 8.84 9.76
N PHE A 149 -20.81 7.68 9.95
CA PHE A 149 -20.97 6.91 11.19
C PHE A 149 -19.66 6.33 11.75
N GLY A 150 -18.52 6.68 11.17
CA GLY A 150 -17.24 6.27 11.72
C GLY A 150 -16.05 6.85 10.96
N GLN A 151 -14.87 6.39 11.34
CA GLN A 151 -13.62 6.76 10.67
C GLN A 151 -12.55 5.68 10.79
N VAL A 152 -11.59 5.66 9.86
CA VAL A 152 -10.39 4.83 9.97
C VAL A 152 -9.45 5.44 11.01
N VAL A 153 -9.11 4.64 12.03
CA VAL A 153 -8.18 5.01 13.11
C VAL A 153 -6.80 4.37 12.96
N LYS A 154 -6.71 3.16 12.40
CA LYS A 154 -5.46 2.49 12.02
C LYS A 154 -5.64 1.72 10.71
N GLY A 155 -4.54 1.39 10.04
CA GLY A 155 -4.58 0.63 8.79
C GLY A 155 -4.83 1.49 7.55
N ILE A 156 -4.34 2.73 7.58
CA ILE A 156 -4.43 3.68 6.45
C ILE A 156 -3.82 3.08 5.18
N GLY A 157 -2.82 2.22 5.36
CA GLY A 157 -2.26 1.42 4.30
C GLY A 157 -3.25 0.60 3.50
N GLY A 158 -4.13 -0.13 4.19
CA GLY A 158 -5.11 -1.00 3.57
C GLY A 158 -6.06 -0.21 2.67
N THR A 159 -6.55 0.94 3.13
CA THR A 159 -7.43 1.80 2.34
C THR A 159 -6.71 2.42 1.14
N ARG A 160 -5.47 2.90 1.31
CA ARG A 160 -4.67 3.44 0.21
C ARG A 160 -4.35 2.38 -0.85
N ILE A 161 -4.04 1.15 -0.44
CA ILE A 161 -3.78 0.06 -1.38
C ILE A 161 -5.07 -0.29 -2.14
N LEU A 162 -6.21 -0.43 -1.44
CA LEU A 162 -7.51 -0.67 -2.05
C LEU A 162 -7.87 0.40 -3.09
N GLU A 163 -7.70 1.68 -2.76
CA GLU A 163 -7.97 2.79 -3.68
C GLU A 163 -7.16 2.71 -4.98
N ASN A 164 -5.94 2.18 -4.92
CA ASN A 164 -4.99 2.16 -6.03
C ASN A 164 -4.96 0.84 -6.81
N VAL A 165 -5.91 -0.07 -6.56
CA VAL A 165 -6.04 -1.28 -7.38
C VAL A 165 -6.44 -0.94 -8.81
N GLU A 166 -6.07 -1.81 -9.74
CA GLU A 166 -6.58 -1.74 -11.10
C GLU A 166 -8.09 -2.02 -11.11
N VAL A 167 -8.85 -1.21 -11.85
CA VAL A 167 -10.31 -1.31 -11.98
C VAL A 167 -10.73 -1.39 -13.44
N LYS A 168 -11.84 -2.11 -13.70
CA LYS A 168 -12.56 -2.11 -14.98
C LYS A 168 -13.86 -1.35 -14.80
N GLY A 169 -13.90 -0.11 -15.28
CA GLY A 169 -14.90 0.86 -14.84
C GLY A 169 -14.66 1.20 -13.38
N GLU A 170 -15.52 0.73 -12.49
CA GLU A 170 -15.40 0.92 -11.04
C GLU A 170 -15.16 -0.40 -10.31
N LYS A 171 -15.19 -1.53 -11.02
CA LYS A 171 -15.04 -2.87 -10.43
C LYS A 171 -13.55 -3.24 -10.35
N PRO A 172 -13.02 -3.63 -9.19
CA PRO A 172 -11.64 -4.09 -9.09
C PRO A 172 -11.34 -5.27 -10.02
N ALA A 173 -10.19 -5.22 -10.69
CA ALA A 173 -9.72 -6.29 -11.56
C ALA A 173 -9.28 -7.53 -10.78
N LYS A 174 -8.74 -7.32 -9.57
CA LYS A 174 -8.45 -8.36 -8.58
C LYS A 174 -9.53 -8.39 -7.52
N LEU A 175 -9.80 -9.59 -6.98
CA LEU A 175 -10.74 -9.75 -5.88
C LEU A 175 -10.24 -8.99 -4.65
N CYS A 176 -11.00 -8.01 -4.18
CA CYS A 176 -10.72 -7.24 -2.98
C CYS A 176 -11.75 -7.65 -1.93
N ILE A 177 -11.34 -8.37 -0.90
CA ILE A 177 -12.24 -9.07 0.03
C ILE A 177 -11.91 -8.71 1.48
N ILE A 178 -12.96 -8.59 2.30
CA ILE A 178 -12.87 -8.59 3.76
C ILE A 178 -12.66 -10.04 4.19
N ALA A 179 -11.42 -10.46 4.35
CA ALA A 179 -11.06 -11.86 4.63
C ALA A 179 -11.44 -12.26 6.05
N GLU A 180 -11.21 -11.39 7.03
CA GLU A 180 -11.68 -11.52 8.41
C GLU A 180 -12.21 -10.17 8.90
N CYS A 181 -13.16 -10.20 9.82
CA CYS A 181 -13.67 -9.01 10.48
C CYS A 181 -14.13 -9.31 11.91
N GLY A 182 -14.27 -8.27 12.71
CA GLY A 182 -14.72 -8.41 14.09
C GLY A 182 -14.68 -7.09 14.85
N GLU A 183 -14.92 -7.19 16.16
CA GLU A 183 -14.83 -6.08 17.11
C GLU A 183 -13.58 -6.23 17.96
N LEU A 184 -12.85 -5.12 18.17
CA LEU A 184 -11.73 -5.03 19.11
C LEU A 184 -12.25 -4.56 20.46
N LYS A 185 -12.01 -5.34 21.50
CA LYS A 185 -12.34 -4.98 22.88
C LYS A 185 -11.25 -4.07 23.47
N GLU A 186 -11.59 -3.41 24.57
CA GLU A 186 -10.61 -2.62 25.30
C GLU A 186 -9.47 -3.53 25.79
N GLY A 187 -8.23 -3.13 25.52
CA GLY A 187 -7.03 -3.93 25.81
C GLY A 187 -6.59 -4.87 24.68
N ASP A 188 -7.41 -5.09 23.65
CA ASP A 188 -6.98 -5.88 22.49
C ASP A 188 -5.87 -5.16 21.71
N ASP A 189 -4.93 -5.94 21.18
CA ASP A 189 -3.90 -5.44 20.26
C ASP A 189 -4.54 -4.93 18.96
N TRP A 190 -3.95 -3.88 18.38
CA TRP A 190 -4.45 -3.29 17.15
C TRP A 190 -4.36 -4.21 15.94
N GLY A 191 -3.60 -5.31 15.98
CA GLY A 191 -3.53 -6.29 14.90
C GLY A 191 -2.93 -5.77 13.59
N ILE A 192 -2.33 -4.58 13.59
CA ILE A 192 -1.82 -3.86 12.42
C ILE A 192 -0.42 -4.27 11.98
N PHE A 193 0.25 -5.14 12.74
CA PHE A 193 1.56 -5.66 12.38
C PHE A 193 1.44 -6.72 11.29
N PRO A 194 2.42 -6.81 10.36
CA PRO A 194 2.39 -7.82 9.30
C PRO A 194 2.38 -9.24 9.89
N LYS A 195 1.34 -10.01 9.56
CA LYS A 195 1.20 -11.43 9.95
C LYS A 195 1.98 -12.37 9.01
N ASP A 196 3.15 -11.95 8.54
CA ASP A 196 3.95 -12.70 7.55
C ASP A 196 5.08 -13.54 8.16
N GLY A 197 5.07 -13.70 9.48
CA GLY A 197 6.06 -14.48 10.23
C GLY A 197 7.44 -13.83 10.32
N SER A 198 7.62 -12.59 9.81
CA SER A 198 8.93 -11.92 9.84
C SER A 198 9.30 -11.34 11.21
N GLY A 199 8.44 -11.46 12.22
CA GLY A 199 8.62 -10.81 13.53
C GLY A 199 8.63 -9.27 13.47
N GLY A 200 8.05 -8.68 12.42
CA GLY A 200 8.06 -7.23 12.24
C GLY A 200 7.23 -6.52 13.30
N SER A 201 7.87 -5.70 14.13
CA SER A 201 7.30 -4.95 15.25
C SER A 201 6.74 -3.58 14.87
N HIS A 202 6.71 -3.24 13.58
CA HIS A 202 6.28 -1.93 13.07
C HIS A 202 5.15 -2.08 12.06
N PRO A 203 4.14 -1.19 12.03
CA PRO A 203 3.10 -1.18 11.00
C PRO A 203 3.67 -1.03 9.59
N ASP A 204 2.94 -1.43 8.56
CA ASP A 204 3.42 -1.30 7.17
C ASP A 204 3.45 0.15 6.66
N PHE A 205 2.66 1.01 7.29
CA PHE A 205 2.54 2.42 6.95
C PHE A 205 2.92 3.27 8.16
N PRO A 206 3.85 4.22 8.00
CA PRO A 206 4.40 4.98 9.14
C PRO A 206 3.36 5.79 9.90
N GLU A 207 2.31 6.24 9.23
CA GLU A 207 1.23 7.02 9.83
C GLU A 207 0.37 6.22 10.81
N ASP A 208 0.44 4.89 10.75
CA ASP A 208 -0.22 3.99 11.71
C ASP A 208 0.67 3.69 12.92
N ALA A 209 1.96 4.04 12.87
CA ALA A 209 2.89 3.84 13.99
C ALA A 209 2.72 4.92 15.05
N ASP A 210 2.84 4.54 16.33
CA ASP A 210 2.77 5.47 17.46
C ASP A 210 4.11 6.21 17.65
N ILE A 211 4.56 6.89 16.60
CA ILE A 211 5.81 7.64 16.55
C ILE A 211 5.57 9.02 15.93
N ASP A 212 6.32 10.01 16.41
CA ASP A 212 6.41 11.29 15.69
C ASP A 212 7.35 11.11 14.50
N LEU A 213 6.83 11.26 13.28
CA LEU A 213 7.61 11.17 12.05
C LEU A 213 8.68 12.26 11.94
N LYS A 214 8.64 13.29 12.80
CA LYS A 214 9.69 14.31 12.92
C LYS A 214 10.88 13.85 13.78
N ASP A 215 10.71 12.81 14.59
CA ASP A 215 11.78 12.23 15.41
C ASP A 215 12.68 11.34 14.54
N VAL A 216 13.63 11.97 13.87
CA VAL A 216 14.51 11.30 12.90
C VAL A 216 15.34 10.20 13.54
N ASP A 217 15.74 10.34 14.80
CA ASP A 217 16.55 9.34 15.49
C ASP A 217 15.73 8.07 15.75
N LYS A 218 14.45 8.19 16.15
CA LYS A 218 13.56 7.03 16.23
C LYS A 218 13.28 6.40 14.87
N ILE A 219 13.09 7.21 13.83
CA ILE A 219 12.91 6.70 12.46
C ILE A 219 14.14 5.92 12.00
N LEU A 220 15.34 6.39 12.31
CA LEU A 220 16.59 5.67 12.02
C LEU A 220 16.65 4.32 12.72
N LEU A 221 16.33 4.25 14.02
CA LEU A 221 16.29 3.00 14.77
C LEU A 221 15.30 1.99 14.16
N ILE A 222 14.10 2.44 13.79
CA ILE A 222 13.07 1.61 13.15
C ILE A 222 13.54 1.11 11.79
N THR A 223 14.11 2.00 10.98
CA THR A 223 14.56 1.66 9.63
C THR A 223 15.76 0.70 9.66
N GLU A 224 16.65 0.81 10.65
CA GLU A 224 17.73 -0.15 10.89
C GLU A 224 17.20 -1.52 11.32
N ASP A 225 16.25 -1.57 12.26
CA ASP A 225 15.59 -2.81 12.68
C ASP A 225 14.92 -3.51 11.48
N LEU A 226 14.11 -2.78 10.72
CA LEU A 226 13.49 -3.28 9.50
C LEU A 226 14.53 -3.78 8.48
N LYS A 227 15.63 -3.05 8.30
CA LYS A 227 16.73 -3.44 7.39
C LYS A 227 17.42 -4.73 7.85
N ASN A 228 17.58 -4.93 9.16
CA ASN A 228 18.14 -6.17 9.71
C ASN A 228 17.25 -7.37 9.44
N ILE A 229 15.92 -7.21 9.58
CA ILE A 229 14.95 -8.23 9.17
C ILE A 229 15.11 -8.52 7.67
N VAL A 230 15.27 -7.50 6.83
CA VAL A 230 15.42 -7.70 5.38
C VAL A 230 16.66 -8.52 5.03
N ASN A 231 17.76 -8.33 5.75
CA ASN A 231 18.99 -9.09 5.53
C ASN A 231 18.80 -10.60 5.71
N THR A 232 17.83 -11.03 6.53
CA THR A 232 17.49 -12.45 6.69
C THR A 232 16.83 -13.01 5.42
N PHE A 233 15.91 -12.27 4.80
CA PHE A 233 15.29 -12.65 3.53
C PHE A 233 16.28 -12.62 2.37
N PHE A 234 17.17 -11.62 2.34
CA PHE A 234 18.22 -11.54 1.33
C PHE A 234 19.17 -12.75 1.39
N LYS A 235 19.59 -13.15 2.61
CA LYS A 235 20.41 -14.36 2.82
C LYS A 235 19.68 -15.63 2.41
N SER A 236 18.37 -15.68 2.64
CA SER A 236 17.51 -16.80 2.26
C SER A 236 17.10 -16.79 0.78
N GLN A 237 17.64 -15.88 -0.03
CA GLN A 237 17.33 -15.68 -1.45
C GLN A 237 15.84 -15.40 -1.75
N ASN A 238 15.08 -14.96 -0.74
CA ASN A 238 13.70 -14.53 -0.93
C ASN A 238 13.67 -13.06 -1.38
N TRP A 239 13.97 -12.85 -2.67
CA TRP A 239 14.14 -11.53 -3.25
C TRP A 239 12.86 -10.69 -3.22
N GLU A 240 11.70 -11.32 -3.41
CA GLU A 240 10.40 -10.63 -3.41
C GLU A 240 10.07 -10.07 -2.03
N MET A 241 10.21 -10.88 -0.99
CA MET A 241 10.01 -10.43 0.38
C MET A 241 11.04 -9.37 0.77
N ALA A 242 12.30 -9.54 0.35
CA ALA A 242 13.33 -8.55 0.61
C ALA A 242 12.96 -7.19 -0.02
N ILE A 243 12.46 -7.17 -1.26
CA ILE A 243 11.99 -5.95 -1.92
C ILE A 243 10.79 -5.34 -1.17
N LYS A 244 9.79 -6.16 -0.78
CA LYS A 244 8.62 -5.68 -0.01
C LYS A 244 9.06 -4.98 1.28
N LYS A 245 10.04 -5.54 1.99
CA LYS A 245 10.54 -4.99 3.25
C LYS A 245 11.48 -3.78 3.06
N TYR A 246 12.32 -3.73 2.02
CA TYR A 246 13.07 -2.52 1.70
C TYR A 246 12.13 -1.37 1.28
N ALA A 247 11.07 -1.66 0.53
CA ALA A 247 10.06 -0.66 0.20
C ALA A 247 9.37 -0.11 1.45
N LYS A 248 9.17 -0.94 2.48
CA LYS A 248 8.68 -0.47 3.80
C LYS A 248 9.65 0.50 4.46
N VAL A 249 10.95 0.18 4.47
CA VAL A 249 11.97 1.11 5.00
C VAL A 249 11.91 2.46 4.27
N LEU A 250 11.82 2.45 2.94
CA LEU A 250 11.71 3.66 2.14
C LEU A 250 10.44 4.45 2.47
N ARG A 251 9.29 3.81 2.70
CA ARG A 251 8.08 4.50 3.17
C ARG A 251 8.30 5.27 4.47
N TYR A 252 8.95 4.66 5.47
CA TYR A 252 9.28 5.37 6.72
C TYR A 252 10.18 6.58 6.49
N VAL A 253 11.20 6.41 5.64
CA VAL A 253 12.12 7.48 5.29
C VAL A 253 11.39 8.62 4.57
N ASP A 254 10.56 8.31 3.57
CA ASP A 254 9.89 9.31 2.75
C ASP A 254 8.81 10.05 3.55
N SER A 255 8.01 9.33 4.35
CA SER A 255 7.04 9.96 5.25
C SER A 255 7.72 10.89 6.25
N SER A 256 8.85 10.51 6.83
CA SER A 256 9.64 11.40 7.70
C SER A 256 10.20 12.61 6.95
N LYS A 257 10.80 12.41 5.76
CA LYS A 257 11.32 13.50 4.91
C LYS A 257 10.27 14.57 4.57
N THR A 258 9.00 14.19 4.45
CA THR A 258 7.92 15.15 4.14
C THR A 258 7.60 16.12 5.28
N VAL A 259 7.91 15.76 6.52
CA VAL A 259 7.56 16.56 7.72
C VAL A 259 8.75 17.21 8.42
N ILE A 260 9.98 16.82 8.07
CA ILE A 260 11.22 17.37 8.66
C ILE A 260 11.86 18.47 7.80
N GLU A 261 12.65 19.30 8.46
CA GLU A 261 13.50 20.33 7.85
C GLU A 261 14.64 19.72 7.02
N THR A 262 15.17 20.51 6.07
CA THR A 262 16.15 20.04 5.09
C THR A 262 17.44 19.49 5.72
N ALA A 263 17.90 20.02 6.85
CA ALA A 263 19.14 19.59 7.50
C ALA A 263 19.07 18.14 8.00
N ASP A 264 17.94 17.74 8.59
CA ASP A 264 17.77 16.38 9.12
C ASP A 264 17.52 15.33 8.02
N ARG A 265 17.07 15.75 6.83
CA ARG A 265 16.91 14.84 5.68
C ARG A 265 18.21 14.15 5.29
N ALA A 266 19.35 14.80 5.50
CA ALA A 266 20.66 14.24 5.21
C ALA A 266 20.94 12.98 6.05
N LYS A 267 20.43 12.90 7.28
CA LYS A 267 20.60 11.73 8.16
C LYS A 267 19.91 10.47 7.61
N LEU A 268 18.81 10.65 6.88
CA LEU A 268 18.04 9.55 6.29
C LEU A 268 18.54 9.11 4.90
N GLN A 269 19.41 9.91 4.25
CA GLN A 269 19.91 9.58 2.90
C GLN A 269 20.74 8.29 2.86
N PRO A 270 21.68 8.01 3.78
CA PRO A 270 22.48 6.79 3.74
C PRO A 270 21.64 5.51 3.79
N ILE A 271 20.60 5.49 4.62
CA ILE A 271 19.71 4.33 4.72
C ILE A 271 18.82 4.19 3.49
N ALA A 272 18.30 5.29 2.95
CA ALA A 272 17.55 5.30 1.70
C ALA A 272 18.39 4.75 0.54
N LEU A 273 19.58 5.31 0.32
CA LEU A 273 20.51 4.88 -0.72
C LEU A 273 20.83 3.39 -0.60
N SER A 274 21.14 2.91 0.61
CA SER A 274 21.41 1.50 0.85
C SER A 274 20.22 0.61 0.50
N CYS A 275 18.99 1.03 0.79
CA CYS A 275 17.78 0.24 0.49
C CYS A 275 17.50 0.20 -1.02
N VAL A 276 17.55 1.35 -1.70
CA VAL A 276 17.35 1.46 -3.15
C VAL A 276 18.39 0.61 -3.91
N LEU A 277 19.66 0.68 -3.50
CA LEU A 277 20.72 -0.16 -4.05
C LEU A 277 20.41 -1.65 -3.89
N ASN A 278 19.96 -2.08 -2.71
CA ASN A 278 19.65 -3.49 -2.45
C ASN A 278 18.40 -3.95 -3.19
N ILE A 279 17.38 -3.10 -3.36
CA ILE A 279 16.23 -3.37 -4.25
C ILE A 279 16.73 -3.60 -5.68
N GLY A 280 17.61 -2.74 -6.19
CA GLY A 280 18.22 -2.92 -7.51
C GLY A 280 18.93 -4.28 -7.63
N ALA A 281 19.69 -4.68 -6.61
CA ALA A 281 20.35 -5.99 -6.58
C ALA A 281 19.35 -7.16 -6.59
N CYS A 282 18.29 -7.11 -5.78
CA CYS A 282 17.23 -8.13 -5.77
C CYS A 282 16.56 -8.24 -7.15
N LYS A 283 16.23 -7.10 -7.78
CA LYS A 283 15.60 -7.08 -9.10
C LYS A 283 16.50 -7.67 -10.20
N LEU A 284 17.82 -7.43 -10.13
CA LEU A 284 18.78 -8.09 -11.01
C LEU A 284 18.79 -9.61 -10.80
N LYS A 285 18.75 -10.10 -9.55
CA LYS A 285 18.65 -11.54 -9.26
C LYS A 285 17.38 -12.19 -9.81
N MET A 286 16.31 -11.42 -9.91
CA MET A 286 15.04 -11.84 -10.51
C MET A 286 14.97 -11.62 -12.04
N SER A 287 16.03 -11.16 -12.69
CA SER A 287 16.02 -10.79 -14.12
C SER A 287 15.01 -9.70 -14.50
N ASN A 288 14.58 -8.88 -13.54
CA ASN A 288 13.68 -7.74 -13.76
C ASN A 288 14.49 -6.51 -14.20
N TRP A 289 15.05 -6.57 -15.41
CA TRP A 289 16.07 -5.64 -15.90
C TRP A 289 15.64 -4.16 -15.86
N GLN A 290 14.49 -3.82 -16.44
CA GLN A 290 13.99 -2.45 -16.47
C GLN A 290 13.79 -1.90 -15.05
N ARG A 291 13.12 -2.67 -14.19
CA ARG A 291 12.87 -2.23 -12.80
C ARG A 291 14.17 -2.08 -12.01
N ALA A 292 15.21 -2.86 -12.33
CA ALA A 292 16.53 -2.75 -11.71
C ALA A 292 17.24 -1.46 -12.15
N ILE A 293 17.14 -1.12 -13.44
CA ILE A 293 17.63 0.15 -13.98
C ILE A 293 16.96 1.33 -13.27
N ASP A 294 15.64 1.31 -13.13
CA ASP A 294 14.87 2.39 -12.49
C ASP A 294 15.38 2.63 -11.06
N SER A 295 15.54 1.56 -10.26
CA SER A 295 16.10 1.67 -8.91
C SER A 295 17.56 2.14 -8.89
N CYS A 296 18.39 1.73 -9.85
CA CYS A 296 19.76 2.22 -9.88
C CYS A 296 19.82 3.70 -10.30
N SER A 297 18.90 4.18 -11.13
CA SER A 297 18.79 5.60 -11.44
C SER A 297 18.36 6.41 -10.22
N GLU A 298 17.38 5.94 -9.45
CA GLU A 298 16.99 6.55 -8.18
C GLU A 298 18.18 6.63 -7.19
N ALA A 299 18.99 5.57 -7.11
CA ALA A 299 20.21 5.61 -6.30
C ALA A 299 21.22 6.67 -6.77
N LEU A 300 21.30 6.91 -8.09
CA LEU A 300 22.17 7.93 -8.68
C LEU A 300 21.62 9.36 -8.58
N GLU A 301 20.31 9.53 -8.37
CA GLU A 301 19.73 10.82 -7.99
C GLU A 301 20.12 11.20 -6.56
N ILE A 302 20.27 10.21 -5.67
CA ILE A 302 20.76 10.42 -4.30
C ILE A 302 22.28 10.61 -4.28
N ASP A 303 23.02 9.76 -4.97
CA ASP A 303 24.49 9.77 -5.03
C ASP A 303 24.98 9.59 -6.49
N PRO A 304 25.22 10.69 -7.24
CA PRO A 304 25.58 10.64 -8.65
C PRO A 304 26.92 9.97 -8.98
N SER A 305 27.79 9.77 -7.97
CA SER A 305 29.08 9.10 -8.08
C SER A 305 29.06 7.67 -7.55
N ASN A 306 27.87 7.11 -7.26
CA ASN A 306 27.76 5.76 -6.73
C ASN A 306 28.15 4.68 -7.76
N THR A 307 29.35 4.13 -7.64
CA THR A 307 29.88 3.11 -8.56
C THR A 307 29.06 1.82 -8.53
N LYS A 308 28.50 1.43 -7.37
CA LYS A 308 27.63 0.25 -7.25
C LYS A 308 26.34 0.43 -8.05
N ALA A 309 25.72 1.61 -8.02
CA ALA A 309 24.54 1.91 -8.80
C ALA A 309 24.83 1.90 -10.30
N LEU A 310 25.91 2.57 -10.75
CA LEU A 310 26.33 2.56 -12.16
C LEU A 310 26.58 1.14 -12.67
N TYR A 311 27.34 0.36 -11.91
CA TYR A 311 27.66 -1.02 -12.27
C TYR A 311 26.40 -1.90 -12.38
N ARG A 312 25.50 -1.83 -11.40
CA ARG A 312 24.23 -2.58 -11.42
C ARG A 312 23.29 -2.10 -12.53
N ARG A 313 23.25 -0.81 -12.82
CA ARG A 313 22.46 -0.24 -13.93
C ARG A 313 22.97 -0.75 -15.27
N ALA A 314 24.29 -0.80 -15.46
CA ALA A 314 24.91 -1.40 -16.64
C ALA A 314 24.58 -2.89 -16.79
N GLN A 315 24.50 -3.65 -15.70
CA GLN A 315 24.03 -5.05 -15.74
C GLN A 315 22.56 -5.14 -16.21
N GLY A 316 21.69 -4.24 -15.75
CA GLY A 316 20.32 -4.14 -16.22
C GLY A 316 20.24 -3.81 -17.72
N TRP A 317 21.00 -2.81 -18.19
CA TRP A 317 21.08 -2.47 -19.61
C TRP A 317 21.56 -3.63 -20.47
N GLN A 318 22.55 -4.38 -20.00
CA GLN A 318 22.98 -5.60 -20.69
C GLN A 318 21.88 -6.66 -20.80
N GLY A 319 21.03 -6.79 -19.78
CA GLY A 319 19.85 -7.66 -19.80
C GLY A 319 18.84 -7.25 -20.86
N LEU A 320 18.66 -5.94 -21.08
CA LEU A 320 17.84 -5.37 -22.16
C LEU A 320 18.55 -5.32 -23.53
N LYS A 321 19.83 -5.73 -23.59
CA LYS A 321 20.69 -5.64 -24.79
C LYS A 321 20.99 -4.21 -25.25
N GLU A 322 20.79 -3.23 -24.38
CA GLU A 322 21.14 -1.81 -24.58
C GLU A 322 22.62 -1.58 -24.22
N TYR A 323 23.53 -2.13 -25.03
CA TYR A 323 24.95 -2.17 -24.66
C TYR A 323 25.65 -0.81 -24.70
N ASP A 324 25.17 0.15 -25.48
CA ASP A 324 25.75 1.50 -25.51
C ASP A 324 25.49 2.24 -24.18
N GLN A 325 24.29 2.07 -23.60
CA GLN A 325 23.96 2.59 -22.27
C GLN A 325 24.80 1.90 -21.18
N ALA A 326 24.94 0.57 -21.26
CA ALA A 326 25.80 -0.17 -20.34
C ALA A 326 27.26 0.30 -20.39
N LEU A 327 27.78 0.58 -21.59
CA LEU A 327 29.15 1.07 -21.78
C LEU A 327 29.33 2.47 -21.18
N ALA A 328 28.35 3.37 -21.35
CA ALA A 328 28.39 4.71 -20.78
C ALA A 328 28.46 4.67 -19.25
N ASP A 329 27.59 3.87 -18.62
CA ASP A 329 27.57 3.70 -17.17
C ASP A 329 28.89 3.11 -16.63
N LEU A 330 29.45 2.08 -17.29
CA LEU A 330 30.70 1.46 -16.88
C LEU A 330 31.92 2.38 -17.04
N LYS A 331 31.96 3.19 -18.09
CA LYS A 331 33.02 4.20 -18.26
C LYS A 331 32.98 5.23 -17.14
N LYS A 332 31.79 5.76 -16.83
CA LYS A 332 31.62 6.69 -15.72
C LYS A 332 32.03 6.03 -14.39
N ALA A 333 31.71 4.75 -14.20
CA ALA A 333 32.11 4.02 -12.99
C ALA A 333 33.64 3.81 -12.92
N GLU A 334 34.30 3.53 -14.04
CA GLU A 334 35.77 3.40 -14.16
C GLU A 334 36.48 4.73 -13.89
N GLU A 335 35.94 5.86 -14.37
CA GLU A 335 36.46 7.19 -14.06
C GLU A 335 36.46 7.49 -12.56
N ILE A 336 35.45 7.00 -11.82
CA ILE A 336 35.31 7.20 -10.38
C ILE A 336 36.17 6.20 -9.59
N ALA A 337 36.23 4.94 -10.02
CA ALA A 337 36.97 3.86 -9.36
C ALA A 337 37.83 3.07 -10.37
N PRO A 338 38.98 3.63 -10.79
CA PRO A 338 39.79 3.05 -11.86
C PRO A 338 40.43 1.71 -11.48
N GLU A 339 40.63 1.45 -10.20
CA GLU A 339 41.25 0.22 -9.67
C GLU A 339 40.25 -0.95 -9.48
N ASP A 340 38.96 -0.72 -9.74
CA ASP A 340 37.94 -1.75 -9.56
C ASP A 340 37.98 -2.78 -10.69
N LYS A 341 38.55 -3.96 -10.38
CA LYS A 341 38.69 -5.08 -11.31
C LYS A 341 37.36 -5.60 -11.85
N ALA A 342 36.27 -5.49 -11.08
CA ALA A 342 34.96 -5.94 -11.54
C ALA A 342 34.42 -5.02 -12.64
N ILE A 343 34.59 -3.70 -12.47
CA ILE A 343 34.23 -2.71 -13.49
C ILE A 343 35.04 -2.94 -14.77
N GLN A 344 36.37 -3.05 -14.65
CA GLN A 344 37.26 -3.28 -15.79
C GLN A 344 36.88 -4.54 -16.58
N ALA A 345 36.66 -5.66 -15.87
CA ALA A 345 36.28 -6.93 -16.48
C ALA A 345 34.92 -6.85 -17.19
N GLU A 346 33.93 -6.21 -16.57
CA GLU A 346 32.60 -6.07 -17.16
C GLU A 346 32.61 -5.11 -18.37
N LEU A 347 33.44 -4.08 -18.35
CA LEU A 347 33.62 -3.14 -19.46
C LEU A 347 34.22 -3.84 -20.69
N LEU A 348 35.22 -4.70 -20.52
CA LEU A 348 35.77 -5.53 -21.59
C LEU A 348 34.71 -6.46 -22.19
N LYS A 349 33.91 -7.10 -21.35
CA LYS A 349 32.81 -7.98 -21.77
C LYS A 349 31.74 -7.24 -22.57
N VAL A 350 31.35 -6.03 -22.15
CA VAL A 350 30.39 -5.21 -22.90
C VAL A 350 30.96 -4.79 -24.26
N LYS A 351 32.23 -4.35 -24.32
CA LYS A 351 32.91 -4.03 -25.60
C LYS A 351 32.91 -5.21 -26.56
N GLN A 352 33.17 -6.43 -26.07
CA GLN A 352 33.11 -7.64 -26.88
C GLN A 352 31.70 -7.93 -27.40
N LYS A 353 30.66 -7.77 -26.57
CA LYS A 353 29.26 -7.94 -27.00
C LYS A 353 28.84 -6.95 -28.08
N ILE A 354 29.23 -5.68 -27.96
CA ILE A 354 28.97 -4.65 -28.97
C ILE A 354 29.63 -5.03 -30.29
N LYS A 355 30.91 -5.44 -30.26
CA LYS A 355 31.63 -5.88 -31.45
C LYS A 355 30.91 -7.06 -32.12
N SER A 356 30.54 -8.08 -31.34
CA SER A 356 29.82 -9.26 -31.86
C SER A 356 28.46 -8.91 -32.46
N GLN A 357 27.69 -7.99 -31.86
CA GLN A 357 26.43 -7.53 -32.44
C GLN A 357 26.62 -6.80 -33.77
N LYS A 358 27.62 -5.93 -33.87
CA LYS A 358 27.93 -5.22 -35.12
C LYS A 358 28.36 -6.19 -36.23
N GLU A 359 29.16 -7.19 -35.91
CA GLU A 359 29.56 -8.25 -36.86
C GLU A 359 28.37 -9.07 -37.34
N LYS A 360 27.47 -9.46 -36.43
CA LYS A 360 26.23 -10.17 -36.80
C LYS A 360 25.31 -9.30 -37.67
N ALA A 361 25.12 -8.03 -37.33
CA ALA A 361 24.32 -7.10 -38.12
C ALA A 361 24.88 -6.92 -39.53
N LYS A 362 26.21 -6.76 -39.66
CA LYS A 362 26.89 -6.71 -40.96
C LYS A 362 26.69 -7.99 -41.77
N ALA A 363 26.81 -9.16 -41.14
CA ALA A 363 26.63 -10.44 -41.81
C ALA A 363 25.17 -10.65 -42.29
N VAL A 364 24.18 -10.23 -41.50
CA VAL A 364 22.76 -10.27 -41.90
C VAL A 364 22.51 -9.32 -43.07
N TYR A 365 23.01 -8.08 -42.99
CA TYR A 365 22.89 -7.12 -44.09
C TYR A 365 23.53 -7.65 -45.37
N ALA A 366 24.76 -8.19 -45.31
CA ALA A 366 25.43 -8.77 -46.47
C ALA A 366 24.64 -9.92 -47.13
N LYS A 367 23.89 -10.71 -46.35
CA LYS A 367 23.02 -11.78 -46.86
C LYS A 367 21.69 -11.29 -47.45
N MET A 368 21.25 -10.07 -47.14
CA MET A 368 20.01 -9.51 -47.70
C MET A 368 20.23 -8.90 -49.11
N PHE A 369 21.48 -8.60 -49.47
CA PHE A 369 21.86 -8.02 -50.76
C PHE A 369 22.75 -8.95 -51.61
N ALA A 370 22.90 -10.21 -51.19
CA ALA A 370 23.48 -11.30 -51.95
C ALA A 370 22.36 -12.26 -52.35
#